data_AF-A0A7W1SAM1-F1
#
_entry.id   AF-A0A7W1SAM1-F1
#
_cell.length_a   1.000
_cell.length_b   1.000
_cell.length_c   1.000
_cell.angle_alpha   90.00
_cell.angle_beta   90.00
_cell.angle_gamma   90.00
#
_symmetry.space_group_name_H-M   'P 1'
#
loop_
_entity.id
_entity.type
_entity.pdbx_description
1 polymer ?
#
loop_
_entity_poly.entity_id
_entity_poly.type
_entity_poly.pdbx_seq_one_letter_code
_entity_poly.pdbx_strand_id
1 'polypeptide(L)'
;MAGEPLIFRVHAIQRMAQRGINVEDVRRVLDTGEVIEDYPDDFPYPSALVLGWIGRQATHVVAATTPAERIVITVYEPDPARWESDFKRRKP
;
A
#
# COMPACT_ATOMS: atom_id res chain seq x y z
N MET A 1 3.34 -4.86 21.29
CA MET A 1 1.90 -4.62 21.09
C MET A 1 1.55 -5.15 19.73
N ALA A 2 0.51 -5.99 19.61
CA ALA A 2 0.06 -6.42 18.29
C ALA A 2 -0.51 -5.20 17.55
N GLY A 3 -0.01 -4.89 16.36
CA GLY A 3 -0.58 -3.84 15.51
C GLY A 3 -2.00 -4.19 15.08
N GLU A 4 -2.72 -3.21 14.54
CA GLU A 4 -4.07 -3.40 14.00
C GLU A 4 -4.13 -4.59 13.01
N PRO A 5 -5.21 -5.39 13.01
CA PRO A 5 -5.42 -6.45 12.02
C PRO A 5 -5.29 -5.94 10.58
N LEU A 6 -4.64 -6.74 9.73
CA LEU A 6 -4.62 -6.50 8.28
C LEU A 6 -5.60 -7.45 7.59
N ILE A 7 -6.55 -6.87 6.87
CA ILE A 7 -7.47 -7.61 6.00
C ILE A 7 -7.04 -7.40 4.56
N PHE A 8 -6.79 -8.49 3.83
CA PHE A 8 -6.35 -8.41 2.44
C PHE A 8 -7.50 -8.71 1.50
N ARG A 9 -7.75 -7.80 0.54
CA ARG A 9 -8.62 -8.13 -0.60
C ARG A 9 -7.96 -9.23 -1.43
N VAL A 10 -8.78 -10.07 -2.07
CA VAL A 10 -8.29 -11.17 -2.93
C VAL A 10 -7.28 -10.67 -3.97
N HIS A 11 -7.54 -9.50 -4.57
CA HIS A 11 -6.62 -8.88 -5.50
C HIS A 11 -5.24 -8.58 -4.89
N ALA A 12 -5.19 -8.05 -3.65
CA ALA A 12 -3.93 -7.79 -2.96
C ALA A 12 -3.13 -9.07 -2.74
N ILE A 13 -3.78 -10.15 -2.30
CA ILE A 13 -3.13 -11.46 -2.09
C ILE A 13 -2.51 -11.97 -3.39
N GLN A 14 -3.23 -11.87 -4.52
CA GLN A 14 -2.71 -12.25 -5.84
C GLN A 14 -1.48 -11.43 -6.23
N ARG A 15 -1.51 -10.11 -5.99
CA ARG A 15 -0.39 -9.22 -6.30
C ARG A 15 0.84 -9.47 -5.44
N MET A 16 0.62 -9.77 -4.16
CA MET A 16 1.66 -10.15 -3.21
C MET A 16 2.35 -11.45 -3.64
N ALA A 17 1.56 -12.49 -3.96
CA ALA A 17 2.09 -13.77 -4.41
C ALA A 17 2.92 -13.65 -5.70
N GLN A 18 2.48 -12.83 -6.67
CA GLN A 18 3.21 -12.56 -7.92
C GLN A 18 4.59 -11.90 -7.71
N ARG A 19 4.80 -11.22 -6.58
CA ARG A 19 5.98 -10.38 -6.31
C ARG A 19 6.83 -10.88 -5.13
N GLY A 20 6.42 -11.98 -4.49
CA GLY A 20 7.09 -12.48 -3.28
C GLY A 20 6.97 -11.54 -2.08
N ILE A 21 5.94 -10.71 -2.02
CA ILE A 21 5.70 -9.78 -0.90
C ILE A 21 4.93 -10.53 0.19
N ASN A 22 5.44 -10.51 1.42
CA ASN A 22 4.77 -11.15 2.56
C ASN A 22 3.97 -10.14 3.40
N VAL A 23 3.21 -10.65 4.38
CA VAL A 23 2.35 -9.82 5.25
C VAL A 23 3.16 -8.83 6.10
N GLU A 24 4.35 -9.23 6.56
CA GLU A 24 5.22 -8.40 7.39
C GLU A 24 5.80 -7.21 6.61
N ASP A 25 6.11 -7.42 5.34
CA ASP A 25 6.54 -6.35 4.43
C ASP A 25 5.44 -5.30 4.25
N VAL A 26 4.19 -5.75 3.99
CA VAL A 26 3.04 -4.83 3.87
C VAL A 26 2.79 -4.08 5.17
N ARG A 27 2.86 -4.77 6.31
CA ARG A 27 2.72 -4.13 7.63
C ARG A 27 3.78 -3.05 7.83
N ARG A 28 5.05 -3.34 7.55
CA ARG A 28 6.13 -2.37 7.65
C ARG A 28 5.89 -1.15 6.77
N VAL A 29 5.49 -1.36 5.50
CA VAL A 29 5.17 -0.25 4.59
C VAL A 29 4.03 0.60 5.14
N LEU A 30 2.97 0.01 5.70
CA LEU A 30 1.85 0.75 6.28
C LEU A 30 2.23 1.48 7.58
N ASP A 31 3.15 0.94 8.38
CA ASP A 31 3.54 1.51 9.68
C ASP A 31 4.62 2.60 9.57
N THR A 32 5.50 2.52 8.57
CA THR A 32 6.64 3.45 8.42
C THR A 32 6.65 4.23 7.11
N GLY A 33 5.71 3.93 6.21
CA GLY A 33 5.62 4.57 4.89
C GLY A 33 5.04 5.98 4.95
N GLU A 34 5.11 6.65 3.80
CA GLU A 34 4.57 7.99 3.57
C GLU A 34 3.26 7.88 2.81
N VAL A 35 2.19 8.50 3.34
CA VAL A 35 0.95 8.69 2.57
C VAL A 35 1.24 9.73 1.48
N ILE A 36 1.07 9.34 0.22
CA ILE A 36 1.37 10.20 -0.94
C ILE A 36 0.13 10.61 -1.75
N GLU A 37 -0.98 9.86 -1.63
CA GLU A 37 -2.29 10.24 -2.16
C GLU A 37 -3.38 9.81 -1.16
N ASP A 38 -4.37 10.68 -0.95
CA ASP A 38 -5.59 10.37 -0.20
C ASP A 38 -6.77 10.18 -1.16
N TYR A 39 -7.59 9.18 -0.90
CA TYR A 39 -8.81 8.86 -1.64
C TYR A 39 -10.01 8.90 -0.68
N PRO A 40 -10.45 10.10 -0.24
CA PRO A 40 -11.52 10.25 0.74
C PRO A 40 -12.88 9.76 0.23
N ASP A 41 -13.06 9.71 -1.08
CA ASP A 41 -14.32 9.34 -1.74
C ASP A 41 -14.41 7.85 -2.08
N ASP A 42 -13.40 7.05 -1.74
CA ASP A 42 -13.42 5.60 -1.95
C ASP A 42 -14.52 4.93 -1.10
N PHE A 43 -15.16 3.91 -1.68
CA PHE A 43 -16.21 3.12 -1.03
C PHE A 43 -15.73 1.68 -0.78
N PRO A 44 -16.03 1.06 0.38
CA PRO A 44 -16.89 1.53 1.47
C PRO A 44 -16.20 2.44 2.51
N TYR A 45 -14.89 2.62 2.43
CA TYR A 45 -14.12 3.42 3.37
C TYR A 45 -13.09 4.27 2.61
N PRO A 46 -12.81 5.50 3.08
CA PRO A 46 -11.67 6.28 2.62
C PRO A 46 -10.40 5.45 2.58
N SER A 47 -9.63 5.59 1.52
CA SER A 47 -8.37 4.88 1.36
C SER A 47 -7.22 5.85 1.08
N ALA A 48 -6.00 5.35 1.17
CA ALA A 48 -4.80 6.13 0.90
C ALA A 48 -3.77 5.26 0.18
N LEU A 49 -2.94 5.92 -0.65
CA LEU A 49 -1.76 5.34 -1.26
C LEU A 49 -0.55 5.62 -0.36
N VAL A 50 0.05 4.56 0.15
CA VAL A 50 1.23 4.61 1.00
C VAL A 50 2.45 4.14 0.20
N LEU A 51 3.50 4.97 0.22
CA LEU A 51 4.82 4.68 -0.30
C LEU A 51 5.73 4.15 0.82
N GLY A 52 6.34 2.99 0.64
CA GLY A 52 7.38 2.50 1.55
C GLY A 52 8.25 1.45 0.89
N TRP A 53 9.42 1.17 1.47
CA TRP A 53 10.47 0.35 0.85
C TRP A 53 10.59 -1.05 1.46
N ILE A 54 10.61 -2.06 0.58
CA ILE A 54 10.97 -3.43 0.93
C ILE A 54 12.41 -3.64 0.46
N GLY A 55 13.37 -3.53 1.39
CA GLY A 55 14.78 -3.46 1.04
C GLY A 55 15.08 -2.20 0.21
N ARG A 56 15.41 -2.39 -1.06
CA ARG A 56 15.64 -1.28 -2.03
C ARG A 56 14.48 -1.09 -3.02
N GLN A 57 13.46 -1.95 -2.95
CA GLN A 57 12.39 -1.96 -3.93
C GLN A 57 11.28 -1.00 -3.53
N ALA A 58 10.82 -0.27 -4.54
CA ALA A 58 9.75 0.66 -4.36
C ALA A 58 8.41 -0.04 -4.17
N THR A 59 7.61 0.27 -3.14
CA THR A 59 6.33 -0.39 -2.93
C THR A 59 5.23 0.60 -2.59
N HIS A 60 4.17 0.52 -3.39
CA HIS A 60 2.91 1.21 -3.20
C HIS A 60 1.90 0.24 -2.59
N VAL A 61 1.27 0.66 -1.50
CA VAL A 61 0.16 -0.05 -0.87
C VAL A 61 -1.04 0.88 -0.87
N VAL A 62 -2.16 0.43 -1.44
CA VAL A 62 -3.44 1.13 -1.26
C VAL A 62 -4.18 0.44 -0.12
N ALA A 63 -4.52 1.19 0.92
CA ALA A 63 -5.22 0.67 2.07
C ALA A 63 -6.24 1.66 2.63
N ALA A 64 -7.35 1.12 3.13
CA ALA A 64 -8.28 1.85 3.97
C ALA A 64 -7.98 1.57 5.44
N THR A 65 -8.07 2.59 6.30
CA THR A 65 -7.88 2.44 7.74
C THR A 65 -9.18 2.72 8.45
N THR A 66 -9.60 1.80 9.32
CA THR A 66 -10.77 1.93 10.20
C THR A 66 -10.32 1.82 11.65
N PRO A 67 -11.17 2.16 12.65
CA PRO A 67 -10.81 1.98 14.05
C PRO A 67 -10.50 0.52 14.46
N ALA A 68 -10.93 -0.47 13.67
CA ALA A 68 -10.77 -1.89 14.00
C ALA A 68 -9.68 -2.60 13.19
N GLU A 69 -9.40 -2.15 11.97
CA GLU A 69 -8.57 -2.86 11.00
C GLU A 69 -8.05 -1.95 9.88
N ARG A 70 -6.98 -2.38 9.22
CA ARG A 70 -6.54 -1.83 7.93
C ARG A 70 -6.83 -2.82 6.82
N ILE A 71 -7.49 -2.35 5.77
CA ILE A 71 -7.94 -3.14 4.64
C ILE A 71 -7.00 -2.86 3.47
N VAL A 72 -6.15 -3.83 3.13
CA VAL A 72 -5.20 -3.77 2.01
C VAL A 72 -5.93 -4.10 0.71
N ILE A 73 -6.05 -3.09 -0.15
CA ILE A 73 -6.79 -3.16 -1.41
C ILE A 73 -5.88 -3.69 -2.52
N THR A 74 -4.66 -3.17 -2.63
CA THR A 74 -3.65 -3.65 -3.57
C THR A 74 -2.23 -3.31 -3.11
N VAL A 75 -1.25 -4.04 -3.65
CA VAL A 75 0.18 -3.82 -3.44
C VAL A 75 0.87 -3.91 -4.79
N TYR A 76 1.73 -2.94 -5.14
CA TYR A 76 2.46 -2.94 -6.40
C TYR A 76 3.77 -2.17 -6.32
N GLU A 77 4.70 -2.46 -7.23
CA GLU A 77 5.88 -1.63 -7.45
C GLU A 77 5.50 -0.48 -8.40
N PRO A 78 5.80 0.78 -8.07
CA PRO A 78 5.46 1.92 -8.92
C PRO A 78 6.22 1.85 -10.24
N ASP A 79 5.49 2.01 -11.34
CA ASP A 79 6.05 2.03 -12.70
C ASP A 79 6.82 3.34 -12.95
N PRO A 80 8.13 3.32 -13.22
CA PRO A 80 8.92 4.53 -13.51
C PRO A 80 8.43 5.32 -14.73
N ALA A 81 7.63 4.71 -15.62
CA ALA A 81 7.00 5.44 -16.73
C ALA A 81 5.82 6.31 -16.25
N ARG A 82 5.17 5.95 -15.15
CA ARG A 82 3.98 6.63 -14.61
C ARG A 82 4.28 7.55 -13.42
N TRP A 83 5.41 7.34 -12.75
CA TRP A 83 5.80 8.05 -11.54
C TRP A 83 7.11 8.82 -11.73
N GLU A 84 7.25 9.92 -11.00
CA GLU A 84 8.51 10.65 -10.84
C GLU A 84 9.59 9.75 -10.19
N SER A 85 10.85 10.18 -10.27
CA SER A 85 11.99 9.38 -9.78
C SER A 85 11.97 9.10 -8.27
N ASP A 86 11.21 9.89 -7.50
CA ASP A 86 10.97 9.68 -6.07
C ASP A 86 9.79 8.74 -5.79
N PHE A 87 9.06 8.32 -6.84
CA PHE A 87 7.83 7.53 -6.81
C PHE A 87 6.67 8.15 -6.03
N LYS A 88 6.74 9.43 -5.64
CA LYS A 88 5.72 10.10 -4.82
C LYS A 88 4.63 10.76 -5.66
N ARG A 89 4.97 11.20 -6.86
CA ARG A 89 4.08 11.96 -7.73
C ARG A 89 3.92 11.27 -9.08
N ARG A 90 2.72 11.30 -9.62
CA ARG A 90 2.44 10.84 -10.98
C ARG A 90 3.03 11.83 -11.99
N LYS A 91 3.53 11.30 -13.08
CA LYS A 91 3.89 12.11 -14.25
C LYS A 91 2.63 12.67 -14.92
N PRO A 92 2.71 13.87 -15.51
CA PRO A 92 1.61 14.48 -16.26
C PRO A 92 1.24 13.69 -17.53
#